data_AF-A0A9Q1BCA0-F1
#
_entry.id   AF-A0A9Q1BCA0-F1
#
_cell.length_a   1.000
_cell.length_b   1.000
_cell.length_c   1.000
_cell.angle_alpha   90.00
_cell.angle_beta   90.00
_cell.angle_gamma   90.00
#
_symmetry.space_group_name_H-M   'P 1'
#
loop_
_entity.id
_entity.type
_entity.pdbx_description
1 polymer ?
#
loop_
_entity_poly.entity_id
_entity_poly.type
_entity_poly.pdbx_seq_one_letter_code
_entity_poly.pdbx_strand_id
1 'polypeptide(L)'
;MSVIFSFQSNPLFYFTLQISISRVWLYNCYSTVDLRGGNHLQLKSNLSIPVLTTLNRLDISEQGREITSEEFTGILQYSSKCLALKELWFFRCLLPPSVQAESVSVLRSRNVKVIWHPRVGIEYQLNLQSCLWERIDINDRVIGVMTDDDYQKEVREFRKYWRES
;
A
#
# COMPACT_ATOMS: atom_id res chain seq x y z
N MET A 1 16.11 -52.61 -21.54
CA MET A 1 16.94 -51.79 -20.64
C MET A 1 16.16 -50.54 -20.30
N SER A 2 15.71 -50.41 -19.05
CA SER A 2 15.06 -49.19 -18.55
C SER A 2 15.84 -48.75 -17.33
N VAL A 3 16.38 -47.53 -17.36
CA VAL A 3 17.08 -46.92 -16.23
C VAL A 3 16.04 -46.15 -15.43
N ILE A 4 15.76 -46.62 -14.21
CA ILE A 4 14.97 -45.92 -13.21
C ILE A 4 15.94 -45.01 -12.45
N PHE A 5 15.75 -43.70 -12.49
CA PHE A 5 16.43 -42.78 -11.57
C PHE A 5 15.62 -42.70 -10.28
N SER A 6 16.08 -43.38 -9.23
CA SER A 6 15.64 -43.12 -7.86
C SER A 6 16.46 -41.97 -7.28
N PHE A 7 15.84 -40.79 -7.13
CA PHE A 7 16.40 -39.73 -6.30
C PHE A 7 16.09 -40.06 -4.84
N GLN A 8 17.07 -40.55 -4.10
CA GLN A 8 17.06 -40.47 -2.64
C GLN A 8 17.36 -39.03 -2.24
N SER A 9 16.33 -38.29 -1.84
CA SER A 9 16.45 -36.94 -1.31
C SER A 9 17.07 -36.95 0.09
N ASN A 10 18.32 -36.48 0.17
CA ASN A 10 18.99 -36.14 1.41
C ASN A 10 18.37 -34.83 1.98
N PRO A 11 17.96 -34.77 3.25
CA PRO A 11 17.42 -33.55 3.86
C PRO A 11 18.59 -32.66 4.34
N LEU A 12 19.28 -32.01 3.41
CA LEU A 12 20.17 -30.91 3.75
C LEU A 12 19.41 -29.60 3.51
N PHE A 13 19.28 -28.84 4.59
CA PHE A 13 18.67 -27.52 4.68
C PHE A 13 19.08 -26.63 3.50
N TYR A 14 18.18 -26.48 2.52
CA TYR A 14 18.24 -25.36 1.60
C TYR A 14 17.83 -24.12 2.39
N PHE A 15 18.80 -23.33 2.84
CA PHE A 15 18.56 -21.93 3.13
C PHE A 15 18.15 -21.29 1.80
N THR A 16 16.85 -21.14 1.57
CA THR A 16 16.37 -20.30 0.49
C THR A 16 16.85 -18.89 0.81
N LEU A 17 17.78 -18.37 -0.01
CA LEU A 17 18.20 -16.98 0.09
C LEU A 17 17.00 -16.11 -0.25
N GLN A 18 16.27 -15.68 0.79
CA GLN A 18 15.08 -14.89 0.64
C GLN A 18 15.50 -13.44 0.38
N ILE A 19 15.56 -13.05 -0.91
CA ILE A 19 15.98 -11.72 -1.34
C ILE A 19 14.97 -10.68 -0.84
N SER A 20 15.47 -9.73 -0.05
CA SER A 20 14.68 -8.59 0.42
C SER A 20 14.37 -7.66 -0.74
N ILE A 21 13.08 -7.33 -0.91
CA ILE A 21 12.65 -6.30 -1.85
C ILE A 21 12.52 -5.01 -1.05
N SER A 22 13.54 -4.15 -1.13
CA SER A 22 13.58 -2.92 -0.33
C SER A 22 12.39 -2.01 -0.64
N ARG A 23 12.07 -1.80 -1.93
CA ARG A 23 11.00 -0.89 -2.35
C ARG A 23 10.42 -1.30 -3.71
N VAL A 24 9.11 -1.24 -3.83
CA VAL A 24 8.39 -1.26 -5.11
C VAL A 24 7.67 0.07 -5.25
N TRP A 25 7.87 0.74 -6.39
CA TRP A 25 7.20 2.00 -6.69
C TRP A 25 6.36 1.84 -7.95
N LEU A 26 5.04 1.92 -7.76
CA LEU A 26 4.03 1.93 -8.82
C LEU A 26 3.75 3.39 -9.20
N TYR A 27 4.10 3.77 -10.43
CA TYR A 27 3.90 5.12 -10.95
C TYR A 27 2.89 5.09 -12.09
N ASN A 28 1.70 5.62 -11.83
CA ASN A 28 0.58 5.74 -12.77
C ASN A 28 0.17 4.40 -13.42
N CYS A 29 0.45 3.28 -12.76
CA CYS A 29 0.25 1.95 -13.30
C CYS A 29 -0.71 1.09 -12.48
N TYR A 30 -1.20 1.54 -11.32
CA TYR A 30 -2.15 0.79 -10.50
C TYR A 30 -3.52 0.76 -11.17
N SER A 31 -4.16 -0.41 -11.23
CA SER A 31 -5.55 -0.54 -11.70
C SER A 31 -6.48 -0.85 -10.54
N THR A 32 -6.39 -2.06 -10.00
CA THR A 32 -7.26 -2.60 -8.96
C THR A 32 -6.53 -3.69 -8.16
N VAL A 33 -7.22 -4.33 -7.22
CA VAL A 33 -6.72 -5.53 -6.51
C VAL A 33 -7.63 -6.71 -6.84
N ASP A 34 -7.05 -7.78 -7.39
CA ASP A 34 -7.78 -9.04 -7.59
C ASP A 34 -7.80 -9.83 -6.28
N LEU A 35 -8.91 -9.70 -5.55
CA LEU A 35 -9.16 -10.42 -4.30
C LEU A 35 -9.63 -11.87 -4.52
N ARG A 36 -10.12 -12.21 -5.73
CA ARG A 36 -10.65 -13.55 -6.05
C ARG A 36 -9.54 -14.50 -6.50
N GLY A 37 -8.51 -13.99 -7.16
CA GLY A 37 -7.42 -14.76 -7.78
C GLY A 37 -6.13 -14.87 -6.96
N GLY A 38 -6.14 -14.58 -5.66
CA GLY A 38 -4.95 -14.74 -4.80
C GLY A 38 -4.42 -13.46 -4.15
N ASN A 39 -5.16 -12.34 -4.21
CA ASN A 39 -4.77 -11.03 -3.67
C ASN A 39 -3.57 -10.45 -4.41
N HIS A 40 -3.74 -10.18 -5.69
CA HIS A 40 -2.70 -9.61 -6.53
C HIS A 40 -3.01 -8.14 -6.80
N LEU A 41 -1.99 -7.28 -6.79
CA LEU A 41 -2.15 -5.92 -7.32
C LEU A 41 -2.18 -6.02 -8.84
N GLN A 42 -3.28 -5.61 -9.45
CA GLN A 42 -3.41 -5.58 -10.90
C GLN A 42 -2.97 -4.21 -11.42
N LEU A 43 -2.13 -4.23 -12.45
CA LEU A 43 -1.67 -3.05 -13.15
C LEU A 43 -2.60 -2.72 -14.32
N LYS A 44 -2.57 -1.48 -14.81
CA LYS A 44 -3.33 -1.03 -16.00
C LYS A 44 -2.99 -1.83 -17.26
N SER A 45 -1.81 -2.45 -17.30
CA SER A 45 -1.38 -3.38 -18.36
C SER A 45 -1.98 -4.78 -18.25
N ASN A 46 -2.85 -5.03 -17.26
CA ASN A 46 -3.36 -6.35 -16.87
C ASN A 46 -2.32 -7.32 -16.31
N LEU A 47 -1.07 -6.87 -16.11
CA LEU A 47 -0.09 -7.63 -15.33
C LEU A 47 -0.47 -7.62 -13.85
N SER A 48 -0.14 -8.70 -13.15
CA SER A 48 -0.44 -8.87 -11.74
C SER A 48 0.85 -8.97 -10.92
N ILE A 49 0.93 -8.21 -9.84
CA ILE A 49 1.99 -8.34 -8.84
C ILE A 49 1.48 -9.27 -7.74
N PRO A 50 2.06 -10.47 -7.58
CA PRO A 50 1.68 -11.38 -6.50
C PRO A 50 2.06 -10.79 -5.15
N VAL A 51 1.61 -11.41 -4.05
CA VAL A 51 2.05 -10.99 -2.70
C VAL A 51 3.57 -11.10 -2.58
N LEU A 52 4.23 -9.98 -2.34
CA LEU A 52 5.67 -9.90 -2.15
C LEU A 52 6.00 -9.97 -0.65
N THR A 53 6.18 -11.18 -0.11
CA THR A 53 6.38 -11.40 1.33
C THR A 53 7.63 -10.73 1.90
N THR A 54 8.63 -10.43 1.06
CA THR A 54 9.89 -9.76 1.41
C THR A 54 9.90 -8.25 1.17
N LEU A 55 8.78 -7.69 0.70
CA LEU A 55 8.66 -6.27 0.40
C LEU A 55 8.71 -5.44 1.68
N ASN A 56 9.63 -4.47 1.77
CA ASN A 56 9.67 -3.56 2.91
C ASN A 56 8.84 -2.29 2.71
N ARG A 57 8.77 -1.78 1.48
CA ARG A 57 8.04 -0.55 1.17
C ARG A 57 7.29 -0.63 -0.16
N LEU A 58 6.02 -0.27 -0.14
CA LEU A 58 5.19 -0.12 -1.34
C LEU A 58 4.80 1.35 -1.52
N ASP A 59 5.08 1.89 -2.70
CA ASP A 59 4.69 3.24 -3.07
C ASP A 59 3.71 3.20 -4.25
N ILE A 60 2.59 3.88 -4.11
CA ILE A 60 1.58 4.02 -5.17
C ILE A 60 1.42 5.50 -5.48
N SER A 61 1.74 5.89 -6.71
CA SER A 61 1.61 7.27 -7.19
C SER A 61 0.65 7.32 -8.37
N GLU A 62 -0.52 7.94 -8.22
CA GLU A 62 -1.54 8.01 -9.28
C GLU A 62 -1.90 9.47 -9.57
N GLN A 63 -1.30 10.04 -10.62
CA GLN A 63 -1.37 11.46 -11.01
C GLN A 63 -2.80 12.03 -11.06
N GLY A 64 -3.27 12.64 -9.98
CA GLY A 64 -4.59 13.27 -9.92
C GLY A 64 -5.77 12.31 -9.75
N ARG A 65 -5.52 11.01 -9.59
CA ARG A 65 -6.60 10.01 -9.45
C ARG A 65 -7.21 10.09 -8.06
N GLU A 66 -8.53 10.00 -8.01
CA GLU A 66 -9.28 9.75 -6.77
C GLU A 66 -9.40 8.24 -6.58
N ILE A 67 -8.75 7.71 -5.54
CA ILE A 67 -8.80 6.29 -5.18
C ILE A 67 -10.07 6.03 -4.39
N THR A 68 -10.83 5.03 -4.80
CA THR A 68 -12.09 4.69 -4.12
C THR A 68 -11.86 3.98 -2.79
N SER A 69 -12.86 3.96 -1.91
CA SER A 69 -12.79 3.20 -0.65
C SER A 69 -12.57 1.70 -0.87
N GLU A 70 -13.12 1.15 -1.96
CA GLU A 70 -12.94 -0.26 -2.33
C GLU A 70 -11.50 -0.53 -2.76
N GLU A 71 -10.94 0.30 -3.65
CA GLU A 71 -9.56 0.20 -4.10
C GLU A 71 -8.58 0.33 -2.94
N PHE A 72 -8.78 1.33 -2.08
CA PHE A 72 -7.93 1.54 -0.91
C PHE A 72 -7.99 0.34 0.04
N THR A 73 -9.19 -0.19 0.29
CA THR A 73 -9.37 -1.41 1.10
C THR A 73 -8.63 -2.61 0.50
N GLY A 74 -8.73 -2.81 -0.82
CA GLY A 74 -8.01 -3.85 -1.53
C GLY A 74 -6.49 -3.70 -1.39
N ILE A 75 -5.97 -2.48 -1.51
CA ILE A 75 -4.54 -2.20 -1.33
C ILE A 75 -4.08 -2.51 0.10
N LEU A 76 -4.88 -2.17 1.13
CA LEU A 76 -4.57 -2.51 2.51
C LEU A 76 -4.61 -4.04 2.74
N GLN A 77 -5.53 -4.75 2.10
CA GLN A 77 -5.61 -6.22 2.16
C GLN A 77 -4.44 -6.90 1.44
N TYR A 78 -3.95 -6.36 0.33
CA TYR A 78 -2.71 -6.82 -0.30
C TYR A 78 -1.51 -6.57 0.63
N SER A 79 -1.43 -5.36 1.19
CA SER A 79 -0.34 -4.92 2.07
C SER A 79 -0.29 -5.72 3.38
N SER A 80 -1.45 -6.14 3.90
CA SER A 80 -1.50 -6.96 5.11
C SER A 80 -0.89 -8.36 4.90
N LYS A 81 -0.85 -8.84 3.65
CA LYS A 81 -0.25 -10.12 3.27
C LYS A 81 1.25 -10.02 2.95
N CYS A 82 1.77 -8.82 2.68
CA CYS A 82 3.21 -8.58 2.52
C CYS A 82 3.90 -8.57 3.90
N LEU A 83 4.38 -9.74 4.33
CA LEU A 83 4.80 -9.99 5.73
C LEU A 83 5.92 -9.06 6.23
N ALA A 84 6.89 -8.72 5.37
CA ALA A 84 8.00 -7.83 5.71
C ALA A 84 7.72 -6.34 5.49
N LEU A 85 6.47 -5.97 5.13
CA LEU A 85 6.10 -4.59 4.84
C LEU A 85 6.18 -3.74 6.10
N LYS A 86 6.88 -2.61 6.00
CA LYS A 86 7.03 -1.61 7.06
C LYS A 86 6.34 -0.30 6.69
N GLU A 87 6.26 0.00 5.41
CA GLU A 87 5.78 1.28 4.91
C GLU A 87 4.90 1.13 3.67
N LEU A 88 3.81 1.87 3.63
CA LEU A 88 2.92 2.01 2.49
C LEU A 88 2.70 3.50 2.22
N TRP A 89 3.10 3.98 1.04
CA TRP A 89 3.04 5.39 0.70
C TRP A 89 2.14 5.64 -0.50
N PHE A 90 1.34 6.69 -0.39
CA PHE A 90 0.47 7.17 -1.45
C PHE A 90 0.90 8.56 -1.86
N PHE A 91 1.08 8.75 -3.16
CA PHE A 91 1.50 10.03 -3.72
C PHE A 91 0.53 10.49 -4.80
N ARG A 92 0.31 11.80 -4.85
CA ARG A 92 -0.33 12.47 -5.99
C ARG A 92 -1.75 11.99 -6.29
N CYS A 93 -2.38 11.28 -5.36
CA CYS A 93 -3.74 10.77 -5.43
C CYS A 93 -4.57 11.25 -4.24
N LEU A 94 -5.88 11.24 -4.39
CA LEU A 94 -6.81 11.49 -3.30
C LEU A 94 -7.24 10.15 -2.70
N LEU A 95 -7.11 10.00 -1.39
CA LEU A 95 -7.55 8.82 -0.65
C LEU A 95 -8.89 9.11 0.06
N PRO A 96 -9.68 8.08 0.40
CA PRO A 96 -10.90 8.26 1.21
C PRO A 96 -10.58 8.83 2.60
N PRO A 97 -11.53 9.52 3.25
CA PRO A 97 -11.30 10.20 4.54
C PRO A 97 -11.09 9.24 5.71
N SER A 98 -11.55 8.01 5.59
CA SER A 98 -11.40 6.96 6.59
C SER A 98 -11.44 5.59 5.93
N VAL A 99 -11.06 4.56 6.66
CA VAL A 99 -11.13 3.17 6.19
C VAL A 99 -11.53 2.20 7.28
N GLN A 100 -12.49 1.34 7.00
CA GLN A 100 -12.85 0.25 7.89
C GLN A 100 -12.56 -1.07 7.17
N ALA A 101 -11.42 -1.68 7.51
CA ALA A 101 -11.01 -2.94 6.93
C ALA A 101 -10.33 -3.82 7.99
N GLU A 102 -10.64 -5.12 7.99
CA GLU A 102 -9.99 -6.08 8.90
C GLU A 102 -8.47 -6.07 8.75
N SER A 103 -7.96 -5.80 7.55
CA SER A 103 -6.53 -5.68 7.23
C SER A 103 -5.83 -4.59 8.05
N VAL A 104 -6.53 -3.55 8.50
CA VAL A 104 -5.99 -2.49 9.37
C VAL A 104 -5.45 -3.07 10.67
N SER A 105 -6.13 -4.07 11.25
CA SER A 105 -5.68 -4.72 12.49
C SER A 105 -4.34 -5.45 12.34
N VAL A 106 -4.11 -6.07 11.17
CA VAL A 106 -2.85 -6.78 10.83
C VAL A 106 -1.72 -5.80 10.52
N LEU A 107 -2.04 -4.66 9.91
CA LEU A 107 -1.06 -3.60 9.69
C LEU A 107 -0.67 -2.95 11.03
N ARG A 108 -1.64 -2.75 11.92
CA ARG A 108 -1.45 -2.20 13.27
C ARG A 108 -0.56 -3.10 14.13
N SER A 109 -0.81 -4.41 14.17
CA SER A 109 -0.02 -5.34 14.99
C SER A 109 1.45 -5.41 14.57
N ARG A 110 1.74 -5.06 13.31
CA ARG A 110 3.10 -4.99 12.74
C ARG A 110 3.67 -3.58 12.69
N ASN A 111 2.95 -2.59 13.22
CA ASN A 111 3.36 -1.19 13.23
C ASN A 111 3.74 -0.66 11.82
N VAL A 112 2.95 -1.01 10.80
CA VAL A 112 3.16 -0.53 9.44
C VAL A 112 2.78 0.96 9.36
N LYS A 113 3.67 1.80 8.82
CA LYS A 113 3.37 3.19 8.52
C LYS A 113 2.59 3.29 7.22
N VAL A 114 1.46 4.00 7.24
CA VAL A 114 0.67 4.30 6.04
C VAL A 114 0.65 5.81 5.85
N ILE A 115 1.34 6.29 4.82
CA ILE A 115 1.61 7.71 4.58
C ILE A 115 0.90 8.16 3.32
N TRP A 116 0.31 9.36 3.35
CA TRP A 116 -0.41 9.96 2.25
C TRP A 116 0.07 11.38 1.96
N HIS A 117 0.51 11.57 0.72
CA HIS A 117 0.93 12.85 0.14
C HIS A 117 0.02 13.20 -1.05
N PRO A 118 -1.11 13.88 -0.81
CA PRO A 118 -1.98 14.31 -1.92
C PRO A 118 -1.29 15.34 -2.82
N ARG A 119 -0.44 16.20 -2.24
CA ARG A 119 0.29 17.29 -2.89
C ARG A 119 1.57 17.64 -2.15
N VAL A 120 2.44 18.42 -2.79
CA VAL A 120 3.73 18.84 -2.22
C VAL A 120 3.53 19.62 -0.92
N GLY A 121 4.30 19.28 0.11
CA GLY A 121 4.28 19.98 1.41
C GLY A 121 3.12 19.60 2.33
N ILE A 122 2.28 18.64 1.93
CA ILE A 122 1.19 18.11 2.74
C ILE A 122 1.41 16.62 2.93
N GLU A 123 1.35 16.18 4.19
CA GLU A 123 1.56 14.80 4.58
C GLU A 123 0.59 14.42 5.70
N TYR A 124 0.01 13.23 5.54
CA TYR A 124 -0.87 12.62 6.52
C TYR A 124 -0.40 11.20 6.81
N GLN A 125 -0.51 10.77 8.06
CA GLN A 125 -0.34 9.39 8.47
C GLN A 125 -1.71 8.82 8.87
N LEU A 126 -2.03 7.60 8.42
CA LEU A 126 -3.23 6.93 8.87
C LEU A 126 -3.00 6.40 10.30
N ASN A 127 -3.83 6.83 11.24
CA ASN A 127 -3.88 6.21 12.55
C ASN A 127 -4.65 4.89 12.45
N LEU A 128 -3.93 3.76 12.54
CA LEU A 128 -4.52 2.42 12.40
C LEU A 128 -5.41 2.00 13.59
N GLN A 129 -5.49 2.80 14.65
CA GLN A 129 -6.41 2.59 15.77
C GLN A 129 -7.75 3.29 15.56
N SER A 130 -7.73 4.57 15.15
CA SER A 130 -8.95 5.37 14.91
C SER A 130 -9.46 5.27 13.47
N CYS A 131 -8.63 4.76 12.55
CA CYS A 131 -8.87 4.73 11.11
C CYS A 131 -9.05 6.12 10.47
N LEU A 132 -8.50 7.16 11.10
CA LEU A 132 -8.55 8.55 10.63
C LEU A 132 -7.15 9.00 10.23
N TRP A 133 -7.10 9.94 9.28
CA TRP A 133 -5.85 10.60 8.89
C TRP A 133 -5.41 11.60 9.95
N GLU A 134 -4.12 11.63 10.24
CA GLU A 134 -3.46 12.57 11.13
C GLU A 134 -2.46 13.37 10.32
N ARG A 135 -2.56 14.71 10.37
CA ARG A 135 -1.58 15.58 9.73
C ARG A 135 -0.28 15.53 10.51
N ILE A 136 0.83 15.35 9.80
CA ILE A 136 2.16 15.33 10.40
C ILE A 136 3.02 16.50 9.92
N ASP A 137 3.94 16.95 10.77
CA ASP A 137 4.93 17.97 10.44
C ASP A 137 6.19 17.34 9.81
N ILE A 138 7.17 18.19 9.46
CA ILE A 138 8.45 17.76 8.89
C ILE A 138 9.32 16.89 9.82
N ASN A 139 8.93 16.76 11.09
CA ASN A 139 9.62 15.96 12.10
C ASN A 139 8.78 14.73 12.51
N ASP A 140 7.84 14.30 11.67
CA ASP A 140 6.91 13.19 11.90
C ASP A 140 6.00 13.37 13.14
N ARG A 141 5.75 14.61 13.58
CA ARG A 141 4.87 14.87 14.74
C ARG A 141 3.44 15.08 14.30
N VAL A 142 2.51 14.39 14.96
CA VAL A 142 1.07 14.61 14.76
C VAL A 142 0.70 16.02 15.20
N ILE A 143 0.18 16.81 14.27
CA ILE A 143 -0.27 18.19 14.49
C ILE A 143 -1.79 18.22 14.74
N GLY A 144 -2.54 17.27 14.16
CA GLY A 144 -3.98 17.19 14.34
C GLY A 144 -4.62 16.05 13.56
N VAL A 145 -5.77 15.60 14.05
CA VAL A 145 -6.62 14.63 13.35
C VAL A 145 -7.40 15.36 12.26
N MET A 146 -7.44 14.79 11.06
CA MET A 146 -8.20 15.33 9.93
C MET A 146 -9.70 15.27 10.25
N THR A 147 -10.35 16.42 10.23
CA THR A 147 -11.81 16.53 10.32
C THR A 147 -12.45 16.40 8.93
N ASP A 148 -13.78 16.24 8.89
CA ASP A 148 -14.52 16.24 7.62
C ASP A 148 -14.32 17.56 6.86
N ASP A 149 -14.28 18.70 7.55
CA ASP A 149 -14.04 20.01 6.94
C ASP A 149 -12.62 20.11 6.35
N ASP A 150 -11.62 19.57 7.04
CA ASP A 150 -10.24 19.50 6.54
C ASP A 150 -10.16 18.61 5.31
N TYR A 151 -10.84 17.46 5.32
CA TYR A 151 -10.90 16.57 4.17
C TYR A 151 -11.57 17.26 2.98
N GLN A 152 -12.74 17.88 3.16
CA GLN A 152 -13.42 18.61 2.08
C GLN A 152 -12.58 19.75 1.54
N LYS A 153 -11.81 20.43 2.39
CA LYS A 153 -10.81 21.41 1.95
C LYS A 153 -9.73 20.76 1.11
N GLU A 154 -9.16 19.64 1.54
CA GLU A 154 -8.14 18.90 0.78
C GLU A 154 -8.68 18.45 -0.58
N VAL A 155 -9.91 17.93 -0.66
CA VAL A 155 -10.57 17.56 -1.94
C VAL A 155 -10.63 18.75 -2.90
N ARG A 156 -11.10 19.91 -2.42
CA ARG A 156 -11.20 21.13 -3.24
C ARG A 156 -9.83 21.55 -3.79
N GLU A 157 -8.84 21.57 -2.93
CA GLU A 157 -7.49 21.98 -3.29
C GLU A 157 -6.79 20.98 -4.21
N PHE A 158 -6.93 19.68 -3.95
CA PHE A 158 -6.41 18.60 -4.79
C PHE A 158 -6.97 18.69 -6.21
N ARG A 159 -8.30 18.83 -6.34
CA ARG A 159 -8.97 18.98 -7.64
C ARG A 159 -8.61 20.29 -8.34
N LYS A 160 -8.24 21.34 -7.61
CA LYS A 160 -7.74 22.58 -8.20
C LYS A 160 -6.34 22.36 -8.76
N TYR A 161 -5.42 21.83 -7.94
CA TYR A 161 -4.04 21.56 -8.31
C TYR A 161 -3.94 20.69 -9.58
N TRP A 162 -4.71 19.60 -9.66
CA TRP A 162 -4.68 18.68 -10.80
C TRP A 162 -5.49 19.12 -12.03
N ARG A 163 -6.33 20.15 -11.91
CA ARG A 163 -6.95 20.81 -13.08
C ARG A 163 -6.01 21.79 -13.77
N GLU A 164 -5.04 22.32 -13.03
CA GLU A 164 -4.09 23.34 -13.48
C GLU A 164 -2.73 22.75 -13.91
N SER A 165 -2.53 21.43 -13.76
CA SER A 165 -1.27 20.71 -13.95
C SER A 165 -1.14 19.99 -15.29
#